data_AF-A0A8E2JMR6-F1
#
_entry.id   AF-A0A8E2JMR6-F1
#
_cell.length_a   1.000
_cell.length_b   1.000
_cell.length_c   1.000
_cell.angle_alpha   90.00
_cell.angle_beta   90.00
_cell.angle_gamma   90.00
#
_symmetry.space_group_name_H-M   'P 1'
#
loop_
_entity.id
_entity.type
_entity.pdbx_description
1 polymer ?
#
loop_
_entity_poly.entity_id
_entity_poly.type
_entity_poly.pdbx_seq_one_letter_code
_entity_poly.pdbx_strand_id
1 'polypeptide(L)' 'MSIFTSTPSSLPTSHEAVKDVIDSKTREFRRPDTQFRGFISSNPGSNFPPEKGRYHLYVSYACP' A
#
# COMPACT_ATOMS: atom_id res chain seq x y z
N MET A 1 31.76 13.38 -4.07
CA MET A 1 31.52 13.26 -2.62
C MET A 1 30.20 13.96 -2.31
N SER A 2 29.25 13.20 -1.75
CA SER A 2 28.04 13.63 -1.04
C SER A 2 26.96 14.39 -1.83
N ILE A 3 26.17 13.64 -2.61
CA ILE A 3 24.77 13.97 -2.91
C ILE A 3 23.91 13.37 -1.78
N PHE A 4 23.75 14.12 -0.69
CA PHE A 4 22.63 13.89 0.23
C PHE A 4 21.37 14.40 -0.47
N THR A 5 20.67 13.54 -1.19
CA THR A 5 19.29 13.80 -1.56
C THR A 5 18.49 13.78 -0.27
N SER A 6 18.02 14.94 0.14
CA SER A 6 17.17 15.12 1.32
C SER A 6 15.93 14.23 1.17
N THR A 7 15.91 13.15 1.94
CA THR A 7 14.72 12.36 2.23
C THR A 7 13.63 13.32 2.70
N PRO A 8 12.42 13.37 2.11
CA PRO A 8 11.32 14.11 2.73
C PRO A 8 10.96 13.33 4.00
N SER A 9 11.40 13.85 5.14
CA SER A 9 11.30 13.23 6.47
C SER A 9 9.98 13.52 7.18
N SER A 10 8.98 14.07 6.50
CA SER A 10 7.67 14.31 7.11
C SER A 10 6.76 13.10 6.88
N LEU A 11 6.83 12.13 7.80
CA LEU A 11 5.68 11.27 8.04
C LEU A 11 4.48 12.21 8.29
N PRO A 12 3.36 12.05 7.55
CA PRO A 12 2.22 12.92 7.72
C PRO A 12 1.79 12.89 9.19
N THR A 13 1.66 14.07 9.79
CA THR A 13 1.14 14.15 11.16
C THR A 13 -0.26 13.55 11.16
N SER A 14 -0.66 12.89 12.26
CA SER A 14 -1.92 12.13 12.31
C SER A 14 -3.15 12.94 11.89
N HIS A 15 -3.12 14.26 12.09
CA HIS A 15 -4.19 15.17 11.70
C HIS A 15 -4.26 15.43 10.19
N GLU A 16 -3.14 15.30 9.45
CA GLU A 16 -3.10 15.42 7.99
C GLU A 16 -3.65 14.15 7.33
N ALA A 17 -3.25 12.97 7.82
CA ALA A 17 -3.73 11.69 7.29
C ALA A 17 -5.27 11.53 7.38
N VAL A 18 -5.92 12.15 8.38
CA VAL A 18 -7.39 12.11 8.52
C VAL A 18 -8.10 12.98 7.47
N LYS A 19 -7.48 14.06 6.99
CA LYS A 19 -8.07 14.93 5.95
C LYS A 19 -8.16 14.24 4.60
N ASP A 20 -7.27 13.28 4.32
CA ASP A 20 -7.27 12.55 3.05
C ASP A 20 -8.36 11.47 2.99
N VAL A 21 -8.85 11.03 4.15
CA VAL A 21 -9.88 9.98 4.27
C VAL A 21 -11.29 10.56 4.30
N ILE A 22 -11.45 11.82 4.71
CA ILE A 22 -12.75 12.51 4.82
C ILE A 22 -12.77 13.70 3.88
N ASP A 23 -13.66 13.67 2.88
CA ASP A 23 -13.85 14.80 1.97
C ASP A 23 -14.44 15.99 2.75
N SER A 24 -13.69 17.10 2.82
CA SER A 24 -14.11 18.30 3.56
C SER A 24 -15.39 18.96 3.05
N LYS A 25 -15.79 18.70 1.79
CA LYS A 25 -16.97 19.31 1.15
C LYS A 25 -18.18 18.40 1.22
N THR A 26 -18.02 17.11 0.94
CA THR A 26 -19.14 16.16 0.95
C THR A 26 -19.32 15.46 2.30
N ARG A 27 -18.32 15.56 3.20
CA ARG A 27 -18.21 14.80 4.47
C ARG A 27 -18.27 13.28 4.26
N GLU A 28 -17.96 12.82 3.07
CA GLU A 28 -17.93 11.40 2.74
C GLU A 28 -16.62 10.77 3.20
N PHE A 29 -16.74 9.55 3.72
CA PHE A 29 -15.59 8.71 3.97
C PHE A 29 -15.14 8.04 2.67
N ARG A 30 -13.90 8.31 2.26
CA ARG A 30 -13.25 7.63 1.13
C ARG A 30 -12.28 6.58 1.66
N ARG A 31 -12.46 5.34 1.20
CA ARG A 31 -11.53 4.26 1.55
C ARG A 31 -10.17 4.57 0.92
N PRO A 32 -9.08 4.55 1.69
CA PRO A 32 -7.75 4.68 1.12
C PRO A 32 -7.44 3.48 0.22
N ASP A 33 -6.67 3.73 -0.83
CA ASP A 33 -6.19 2.68 -1.70
C ASP A 33 -5.25 1.73 -0.95
N THR A 34 -5.35 0.44 -1.25
CA THR A 34 -4.41 -0.54 -0.70
C THR A 34 -2.99 -0.27 -1.20
N GLN A 35 -1.96 -0.53 -0.41
CA GLN A 35 -0.58 -0.13 -0.76
C GLN A 35 0.13 -1.14 -1.70
N PHE A 36 -0.12 -2.44 -1.50
CA PHE A 36 0.53 -3.49 -2.28
C PHE A 36 -0.30 -3.87 -3.53
N ARG A 37 0.38 -3.98 -4.68
CA ARG A 37 -0.20 -4.31 -6.00
C ARG A 37 0.63 -5.35 -6.77
N GLY A 38 1.46 -6.13 -6.09
CA GLY A 38 2.28 -7.16 -6.74
C GLY A 38 1.42 -8.28 -7.32
N PHE A 39 1.86 -8.86 -8.45
CA PHE A 39 1.17 -9.97 -9.11
C PHE A 39 2.07 -11.19 -9.23
N ILE A 40 1.52 -12.36 -8.92
CA ILE A 40 2.17 -13.64 -9.20
C ILE A 40 1.95 -13.95 -10.68
N SER A 41 3.03 -14.24 -11.41
CA SER A 41 2.97 -14.48 -12.86
C SER A 41 3.91 -15.61 -13.28
N SER A 42 3.44 -16.45 -14.20
CA SER A 42 4.22 -17.53 -14.83
C SER A 42 5.14 -17.05 -15.96
N ASN A 43 5.16 -15.75 -16.27
CA ASN A 43 6.03 -15.22 -17.32
C ASN A 43 7.51 -15.37 -16.94
N PRO A 44 8.39 -15.68 -17.91
CA PRO A 44 9.82 -15.79 -17.65
C PRO A 44 10.38 -14.44 -17.16
N GLY A 45 11.07 -14.45 -16.02
CA GLY A 45 11.64 -13.26 -15.40
C GLY A 45 10.68 -12.46 -14.52
N SER A 46 9.52 -13.01 -14.13
CA SER A 46 8.63 -12.33 -13.18
C SER A 46 9.30 -12.18 -11.80
N ASN A 47 9.04 -11.05 -11.13
CA ASN A 47 9.53 -10.81 -9.77
C ASN A 47 8.93 -11.80 -8.75
N PHE A 48 7.75 -12.36 -9.07
CA PHE A 48 6.98 -13.26 -8.22
C PHE A 48 6.55 -14.52 -9.02
N PRO A 49 7.44 -15.49 -9.21
CA PRO A 49 7.11 -16.74 -9.90
C PRO A 49 6.24 -17.66 -9.02
N PRO A 50 5.41 -18.52 -9.63
CA PRO A 50 4.54 -19.45 -8.91
C PRO A 50 5.33 -20.69 -8.42
N GLU A 51 5.78 -20.67 -7.17
CA GLU A 51 6.53 -21.77 -6.55
C GLU A 51 5.77 -22.37 -5.36
N LYS A 52 5.89 -23.70 -5.17
CA LYS A 52 5.21 -24.41 -4.08
C LYS A 52 5.76 -23.97 -2.72
N GLY A 53 4.86 -23.56 -1.81
CA GLY A 53 5.21 -23.19 -0.44
C GLY A 53 5.83 -21.80 -0.27
N ARG A 54 5.81 -20.94 -1.30
CA ARG A 54 6.44 -19.61 -1.27
C ARG A 54 5.54 -18.48 -0.76
N TYR A 55 4.22 -18.62 -0.92
CA TYR A 55 3.26 -17.57 -0.59
C TYR A 55 2.30 -18.02 0.52
N HIS A 56 1.95 -17.09 1.40
CA HIS A 56 0.99 -17.30 2.48
C HIS A 56 -0.22 -16.40 2.29
N LEU A 57 -1.40 -16.96 2.54
CA LEU A 57 -2.66 -16.24 2.50
C LEU A 57 -3.08 -15.87 3.92
N TYR A 58 -3.23 -14.57 4.18
CA TYR A 58 -3.79 -14.04 5.41
C TYR A 58 -5.18 -13.49 5.12
N VAL A 59 -6.20 -14.07 5.76
CA VAL A 59 -7.61 -13.71 5.57
C VAL A 59 -8.34 -13.64 6.91
N SER A 60 -9.35 -12.78 6.99
CA SER A 60 -10.28 -12.72 8.13
C SER A 60 -11.61 -13.35 7.72
N TYR A 61 -12.15 -14.24 8.55
CA TYR A 61 -13.48 -14.84 8.34
C TYR A 61 -14.64 -13.84 8.37
N ALA A 62 -14.41 -12.65 8.92
CA ALA A 62 -15.42 -11.59 8.98
C ALA A 62 -15.41 -10.69 7.73
N CYS A 63 -14.41 -10.82 6.85
CA CYS A 63 -14.32 -10.00 5.65
C CYS A 63 -15.32 -10.54 4.60
N PRO A 64 -16.20 -9.69 4.03
CA PRO A 64 -17.13 -10.11 2.99
C PRO A 64 -16.39 -10.46 1.68
#